data_AF-A0A015K226-F1
#
_entry.id   AF-A0A015K226-F1
#
_cell.length_a   1.000
_cell.length_b   1.000
_cell.length_c   1.000
_cell.angle_alpha   90.00
_cell.angle_beta   90.00
_cell.angle_gamma   90.00
#
_symmetry.space_group_name_H-M   'P 1'
#
loop_
_entity.id
_entity.type
_entity.pdbx_description
1 polymer ?
#
loop_
_entity_poly.entity_id
_entity_poly.type
_entity_poly.pdbx_seq_one_letter_code
_entity_poly.pdbx_strand_id
1 'polypeptide(L)'
;MYDENINLCKKCDKACHHEWCGPCQINNLKENFRNWTSENEKIDNLVQEMQLKISYYNDTVFEWIPYDQLEIIKEIGKATVNFAIWKDGPLYYDEYEQIYKKTCPNKKVTLKYLYNSQNITNELLNEVKSFSIKRYGIDIPYIYGISQNIETKDYIMVLYDGYCEKCGEIYTDIKKKWCKPCQIINLKENLGNWTSENEKIDNFIQTIQLDINRYHNIIFEWIPYNQFDIIKEIDKSDFVTVYLAVWKSGPLEYDHYKKEYTRINNIKVALKFLSNSQNIIDEFSNEIKICSIIPTDSFNICEIFFKIYGISQNPNTKDYIIVIKGACCKKCGDKYIYEYVHYKKLNWCKQCSINELNKVCIKSGSEEIDNIVQKMQLKIDGCEDIIFEWIPFNQFDNIEKIKNDGFVTIYLAIWKDGPLYYKGNKETYKRKSYNNYKKVTLKYLQNIDNQFLNDEINSYSIKKFSGDALKIYGISQDPDTKDYIMVFEDGYCKKCGNQYTQICHKWCKPCQMNELKKACIKSGNEKIDNFIQEMQLKIDHCYDIVLEWIP
;
A
#
# COMPACT_ATOMS: atom_id res chain seq x y z
N MET A 1 10.30 2.71 -22.18
CA MET A 1 11.54 1.97 -22.47
C MET A 1 12.61 2.54 -21.56
N TYR A 2 13.02 1.79 -20.54
CA TYR A 2 14.17 2.16 -19.71
C TYR A 2 15.39 1.44 -20.30
N ASP A 3 16.43 2.18 -20.63
CA ASP A 3 17.74 1.63 -21.01
C ASP A 3 18.33 0.82 -19.86
N GLU A 4 18.40 -0.50 -20.01
CA GLU A 4 19.25 -1.35 -19.18
C GLU A 4 20.69 -1.19 -19.66
N ASN A 5 21.48 -0.37 -18.96
CA ASN A 5 22.94 -0.40 -19.09
C ASN A 5 23.44 -1.79 -18.64
N ILE A 6 23.76 -2.66 -19.61
CA ILE A 6 24.40 -3.95 -19.36
C ILE A 6 25.84 -3.68 -18.93
N ASN A 7 26.13 -3.79 -17.63
CA ASN A 7 27.50 -3.74 -17.13
C ASN A 7 28.25 -5.04 -17.49
N LEU A 8 29.51 -4.93 -17.94
CA LEU A 8 30.38 -6.08 -18.20
C LEU A 8 31.30 -6.35 -17.00
N CYS A 9 31.58 -7.62 -16.71
CA CYS A 9 32.48 -8.03 -15.62
C CYS A 9 33.93 -7.63 -15.92
N LYS A 10 34.60 -6.91 -15.02
CA LYS A 10 36.03 -6.58 -15.14
C LYS A 10 36.97 -7.80 -15.15
N LYS A 11 36.53 -8.97 -14.67
CA LYS A 11 37.35 -10.19 -14.58
C LYS A 11 37.16 -11.17 -15.75
N CYS A 12 36.01 -11.16 -16.42
CA CYS A 12 35.69 -12.17 -17.43
C CYS A 12 34.93 -11.66 -18.66
N ASP A 13 34.71 -10.35 -18.77
CA ASP A 13 34.05 -9.66 -19.89
C ASP A 13 32.64 -10.17 -20.22
N LYS A 14 31.96 -10.85 -19.29
CA LYS A 14 30.57 -11.29 -19.42
C LYS A 14 29.59 -10.27 -18.82
N ALA A 15 28.37 -10.22 -19.36
CA ALA A 15 27.27 -9.41 -18.84
C ALA A 15 27.00 -9.70 -17.35
N CYS A 16 26.79 -8.65 -16.57
CA CYS A 16 26.58 -8.67 -15.12
C CYS A 16 25.32 -7.90 -14.74
N HIS A 17 24.70 -8.33 -13.65
CA HIS A 17 23.64 -7.56 -13.01
C HIS A 17 24.27 -6.65 -11.96
N HIS A 18 24.33 -5.34 -12.24
CA HIS A 18 25.13 -4.37 -11.47
C HIS A 18 26.64 -4.70 -11.42
N GLU A 19 27.20 -4.94 -10.24
CA GLU A 19 28.63 -5.25 -10.01
C GLU A 19 28.89 -6.76 -9.82
N TRP A 20 27.84 -7.59 -9.78
CA TRP A 20 27.96 -9.04 -9.55
C TRP A 20 28.07 -9.86 -10.83
N CYS A 21 29.03 -10.79 -10.85
CA CYS A 21 29.25 -11.75 -11.94
C CYS A 21 29.09 -13.21 -11.47
N GLY A 22 27.93 -13.81 -11.75
CA GLY A 22 27.66 -15.22 -11.44
C GLY A 22 28.69 -16.22 -12.00
N PRO A 23 29.11 -16.11 -13.28
CA PRO A 23 30.16 -16.97 -13.83
C PRO A 23 31.50 -16.90 -13.07
N CYS A 24 31.93 -15.71 -12.64
CA CYS A 24 33.15 -15.56 -11.85
C CYS A 24 33.00 -16.20 -10.47
N GLN A 25 31.84 -16.03 -9.82
CA GLN A 25 31.55 -16.66 -8.54
C GLN A 25 31.61 -18.19 -8.63
N ILE A 26 30.97 -18.79 -9.64
CA ILE A 26 31.01 -20.24 -9.87
C ILE A 26 32.42 -20.74 -10.16
N ASN A 27 33.21 -20.00 -10.95
CA ASN A 27 34.60 -20.37 -11.22
C ASN A 27 35.46 -20.34 -9.96
N ASN A 28 35.29 -19.33 -9.10
CA ASN A 28 35.99 -19.26 -7.81
C ASN A 28 35.63 -20.44 -6.89
N LEU A 29 34.38 -20.90 -6.89
CA LEU A 29 33.99 -22.12 -6.17
C LEU A 29 34.70 -23.36 -6.73
N LYS A 30 34.72 -23.53 -8.05
CA LYS A 30 35.38 -24.65 -8.73
C LYS A 30 36.87 -24.75 -8.39
N GLU A 31 37.57 -23.61 -8.34
CA GLU A 31 38.98 -23.56 -7.94
C GLU A 31 39.20 -24.04 -6.49
N ASN A 32 38.19 -23.87 -5.63
CA ASN A 32 38.26 -24.19 -4.20
C ASN A 32 37.67 -25.55 -3.81
N PHE A 33 37.16 -26.37 -4.75
CA PHE A 33 36.54 -27.67 -4.45
C PHE A 33 37.42 -28.60 -3.61
N ARG A 34 38.75 -28.52 -3.76
CA ARG A 34 39.70 -29.35 -2.99
C ARG A 34 39.66 -29.09 -1.49
N ASN A 35 39.16 -27.93 -1.06
CA ASN A 35 39.14 -27.54 0.36
C ASN A 35 37.89 -28.06 1.10
N TRP A 36 36.96 -28.74 0.41
CA TRP A 36 35.61 -29.06 0.90
C TRP A 36 35.33 -30.57 0.85
N THR A 37 36.36 -31.37 1.08
CA THR A 37 36.22 -32.84 1.03
C THR A 37 35.73 -33.39 2.36
N SER A 38 34.75 -34.28 2.28
CA SER A 38 34.25 -35.09 3.38
C SER A 38 34.93 -36.47 3.46
N GLU A 39 35.97 -36.71 2.63
CA GLU A 39 36.56 -38.04 2.38
C GLU A 39 35.56 -39.05 1.79
N ASN A 40 34.40 -38.59 1.31
CA ASN A 40 33.37 -39.42 0.69
C ASN A 40 32.97 -38.84 -0.67
N GLU A 41 33.34 -39.54 -1.74
CA GLU A 41 33.11 -39.08 -3.12
C GLU A 41 31.65 -38.73 -3.41
N LYS A 42 30.68 -39.46 -2.85
CA LYS A 42 29.25 -39.17 -3.08
C LYS A 42 28.81 -37.86 -2.43
N ILE A 43 29.34 -37.54 -1.25
CA ILE A 43 29.04 -36.29 -0.55
C ILE A 43 29.78 -35.13 -1.20
N ASP A 44 31.03 -35.33 -1.60
CA ASP A 44 31.81 -34.32 -2.32
C ASP A 44 31.11 -33.94 -3.63
N ASN A 45 30.59 -34.93 -4.37
CA ASN A 45 29.77 -34.71 -5.57
C ASN A 45 28.46 -33.96 -5.26
N LEU A 46 27.79 -34.27 -4.14
CA LEU A 46 26.59 -33.54 -3.70
C LEU A 46 26.90 -32.07 -3.38
N VAL A 47 27.99 -31.81 -2.67
CA VAL A 47 28.45 -30.45 -2.32
C VAL A 47 28.66 -29.64 -3.59
N GLN A 48 29.41 -30.18 -4.55
CA GLN A 48 29.67 -29.54 -5.84
C GLN A 48 28.36 -29.30 -6.62
N GLU A 49 27.47 -30.28 -6.69
CA GLU A 49 26.18 -30.14 -7.37
C GLU A 49 25.34 -29.00 -6.76
N MET A 50 25.29 -28.91 -5.43
CA MET A 50 24.54 -27.86 -4.73
C MET A 50 25.16 -26.47 -4.93
N GLN A 51 26.48 -26.36 -4.90
CA GLN A 51 27.20 -25.09 -5.15
C GLN A 51 26.95 -24.55 -6.57
N LEU A 52 26.82 -25.43 -7.57
CA LEU A 52 26.53 -25.03 -8.95
C LEU A 52 25.11 -24.47 -9.15
N LYS A 53 24.21 -24.59 -8.16
CA LYS A 53 22.85 -24.02 -8.20
C LYS A 53 22.79 -22.53 -7.86
N ILE A 54 23.91 -21.91 -7.47
CA ILE A 54 23.98 -20.49 -7.13
C ILE A 54 23.58 -19.63 -8.32
N SER A 55 22.63 -18.74 -8.07
CA SER A 55 21.98 -17.90 -9.08
C SER A 55 21.95 -16.42 -8.70
N TYR A 56 22.38 -16.08 -7.49
CA TYR A 56 22.46 -14.72 -6.98
C TYR A 56 23.63 -14.56 -5.99
N TYR A 57 24.17 -13.35 -5.84
CA TYR A 57 25.36 -13.10 -5.01
C TYR A 57 25.19 -13.46 -3.54
N ASN A 58 23.96 -13.46 -3.03
CA ASN A 58 23.65 -13.76 -1.64
C ASN A 58 23.04 -15.15 -1.41
N ASP A 59 23.03 -16.01 -2.43
CA ASP A 59 22.70 -17.41 -2.25
C ASP A 59 23.70 -18.05 -1.27
N THR A 60 23.20 -18.97 -0.46
CA THR A 60 24.03 -19.68 0.53
C THR A 60 24.95 -20.65 -0.18
N VAL A 61 26.23 -20.66 0.21
CA VAL A 61 27.15 -21.66 -0.30
C VAL A 61 26.97 -22.94 0.50
N PHE A 62 26.67 -24.04 -0.18
CA PHE A 62 26.49 -25.34 0.45
C PHE A 62 27.85 -25.95 0.82
N GLU A 63 28.10 -26.16 2.11
CA GLU A 63 29.38 -26.57 2.69
C GLU A 63 29.39 -28.01 3.21
N TRP A 64 30.54 -28.69 3.12
CA TRP A 64 30.86 -29.73 4.09
C TRP A 64 31.30 -29.06 5.39
N ILE A 65 30.66 -29.41 6.50
CA ILE A 65 30.89 -28.77 7.79
C ILE A 65 31.47 -29.82 8.73
N PRO A 66 32.73 -29.67 9.19
CA PRO A 66 33.31 -30.56 10.18
C PRO A 66 32.48 -30.56 11.48
N TYR A 67 32.26 -31.75 12.05
CA TYR A 67 31.34 -31.90 13.20
C TYR A 67 31.83 -31.17 14.46
N ASP A 68 33.14 -31.05 14.65
CA ASP A 68 33.77 -30.31 15.76
C ASP A 68 33.51 -28.79 15.73
N GLN A 69 33.06 -28.28 14.58
CA GLN A 69 32.60 -26.90 14.41
C GLN A 69 31.18 -26.66 14.94
N LEU A 70 30.44 -27.71 15.30
CA LEU A 70 29.05 -27.66 15.74
C LEU A 70 28.95 -27.96 17.24
N GLU A 71 28.54 -26.98 18.03
CA GLU A 71 28.27 -27.13 19.46
C GLU A 71 26.77 -27.22 19.71
N ILE A 72 26.27 -28.40 20.11
CA ILE A 72 24.84 -28.62 20.39
C ILE A 72 24.46 -27.84 21.65
N ILE A 73 23.44 -26.98 21.54
CA ILE A 73 22.97 -26.13 22.64
C ILE A 73 21.60 -26.52 23.18
N LYS A 74 20.76 -27.21 22.38
CA LYS A 74 19.42 -27.63 22.81
C LYS A 74 18.86 -28.72 21.90
N GLU A 75 18.30 -29.77 22.48
CA GLU A 75 17.50 -30.78 21.79
C GLU A 75 16.01 -30.37 21.81
N ILE A 76 15.28 -30.60 20.72
CA ILE A 76 13.85 -30.26 20.61
C ILE A 76 13.00 -31.55 20.62
N GLY A 77 11.80 -31.47 21.21
CA GLY A 77 10.93 -32.61 21.54
C GLY A 77 10.44 -33.51 20.40
N LYS A 78 10.79 -33.25 19.13
CA LYS A 78 10.80 -34.28 18.09
C LYS A 78 12.24 -34.72 17.91
N ALA A 79 12.50 -35.99 18.18
CA ALA A 79 13.82 -36.63 18.31
C ALA A 79 14.74 -36.58 17.07
N THR A 80 14.59 -35.61 16.16
CA THR A 80 15.33 -35.47 14.90
C THR A 80 15.95 -34.09 14.70
N VAL A 81 15.66 -33.09 15.56
CA VAL A 81 16.09 -31.70 15.36
C VAL A 81 16.75 -31.12 16.62
N ASN A 82 17.99 -30.65 16.48
CA ASN A 82 18.76 -29.99 17.54
C ASN A 82 19.14 -28.56 17.13
N PHE A 83 19.29 -27.64 18.08
CA PHE A 83 19.95 -26.36 17.86
C PHE A 83 21.43 -26.48 18.19
N ALA A 84 22.26 -25.84 17.38
CA ALA A 84 23.70 -25.78 17.58
C ALA A 84 24.27 -24.39 17.29
N ILE A 85 25.48 -24.14 17.78
CA ILE A 85 26.33 -23.01 17.39
C ILE A 85 27.37 -23.53 16.40
N TRP A 86 27.41 -22.95 15.22
CA TRP A 86 28.47 -23.14 14.24
C TRP A 86 29.58 -22.12 14.46
N LYS A 87 30.74 -22.57 14.96
CA LYS A 87 31.86 -21.73 15.40
C LYS A 87 32.42 -20.85 14.28
N ASP A 88 32.76 -21.44 13.14
CA ASP A 88 33.29 -20.71 11.98
C ASP A 88 32.24 -19.89 11.22
N GLY A 89 30.99 -20.34 11.23
CA GLY A 89 29.91 -19.75 10.45
C GLY A 89 30.01 -20.01 8.94
N PRO A 90 29.01 -19.53 8.17
CA PRO A 90 28.92 -19.77 6.74
C PRO A 90 29.85 -18.87 5.93
N LEU A 91 30.23 -19.38 4.76
CA LEU A 91 30.87 -18.56 3.73
C LEU A 91 29.89 -17.57 3.12
N TYR A 92 30.39 -16.35 2.90
CA TYR A 92 29.67 -15.25 2.29
C TYR A 92 30.49 -14.68 1.13
N TYR A 93 29.83 -14.40 0.01
CA TYR A 93 30.46 -13.76 -1.13
C TYR A 93 30.40 -12.24 -0.99
N ASP A 94 31.56 -11.61 -0.90
CA ASP A 94 31.69 -10.15 -0.90
C ASP A 94 31.59 -9.65 -2.36
N GLU A 95 30.54 -8.89 -2.68
CA GLU A 95 30.30 -8.41 -4.05
C GLU A 95 31.33 -7.37 -4.51
N TYR A 96 31.85 -6.56 -3.58
CA TYR A 96 32.82 -5.50 -3.87
C TYR A 96 34.20 -6.07 -4.11
N GLU A 97 34.65 -6.97 -3.21
CA GLU A 97 35.97 -7.60 -3.30
C GLU A 97 35.96 -8.83 -4.23
N GLN A 98 34.79 -9.36 -4.56
CA GLN A 98 34.58 -10.56 -5.38
C GLN A 98 35.36 -11.78 -4.86
N ILE A 99 35.31 -12.00 -3.55
CA ILE A 99 35.94 -13.12 -2.83
C ILE A 99 35.00 -13.66 -1.77
N TYR A 100 35.20 -14.93 -1.39
CA TYR A 100 34.50 -15.51 -0.25
C TYR A 100 35.19 -15.17 1.07
N LYS A 101 34.41 -14.79 2.07
CA LYS A 101 34.84 -14.52 3.44
C LYS A 101 33.97 -15.33 4.40
N LYS A 102 34.57 -15.89 5.45
CA LYS A 102 33.81 -16.38 6.62
C LYS A 102 33.28 -15.17 7.35
N THR A 103 31.95 -15.07 7.47
CA THR A 103 31.31 -13.99 8.21
C THR A 103 30.30 -14.58 9.19
N CYS A 104 30.16 -13.95 10.36
CA CYS A 104 29.32 -14.41 11.48
C CYS A 104 29.85 -15.67 12.19
N PRO A 105 30.96 -15.59 12.94
CA PRO A 105 31.34 -16.67 13.86
C PRO A 105 30.25 -16.90 14.91
N ASN A 106 30.22 -18.10 15.47
CA ASN A 106 29.25 -18.53 16.48
C ASN A 106 27.79 -18.39 16.03
N LYS A 107 27.50 -18.79 14.79
CA LYS A 107 26.17 -18.68 14.22
C LYS A 107 25.24 -19.76 14.76
N LYS A 108 24.06 -19.37 15.25
CA LYS A 108 23.00 -20.33 15.60
C LYS A 108 22.45 -21.01 14.33
N VAL A 109 22.43 -22.34 14.35
CA VAL A 109 21.95 -23.21 13.27
C VAL A 109 21.02 -24.29 13.83
N THR A 110 20.26 -24.92 12.94
CA THR A 110 19.46 -26.10 13.24
C THR A 110 20.10 -27.32 12.61
N LEU A 111 20.28 -28.38 13.39
CA LEU A 111 20.78 -29.68 12.96
C LEU A 111 19.61 -30.63 12.80
N LYS A 112 19.41 -31.16 11.60
CA LYS A 112 18.44 -32.23 11.34
C LYS A 112 19.20 -33.54 11.13
N TYR A 113 19.02 -34.49 12.04
CA TYR A 113 19.68 -35.80 11.97
C TYR A 113 18.97 -36.70 10.95
N LEU A 114 19.76 -37.33 10.09
CA LEU A 114 19.31 -38.34 9.14
C LEU A 114 19.67 -39.70 9.74
N TYR A 115 18.84 -40.25 10.62
CA TYR A 115 19.18 -41.50 11.32
C TYR A 115 19.32 -42.69 10.36
N ASN A 116 20.23 -43.60 10.72
CA ASN A 116 20.56 -44.80 9.94
C ASN A 116 21.10 -44.46 8.54
N SER A 117 21.83 -43.36 8.42
CA SER A 117 22.36 -42.85 7.14
C SER A 117 23.81 -43.22 6.88
N GLN A 118 24.35 -44.21 7.60
CA GLN A 118 25.72 -44.70 7.37
C GLN A 118 25.92 -45.12 5.91
N ASN A 119 24.87 -45.65 5.27
CA ASN A 119 24.83 -45.92 3.84
C ASN A 119 24.13 -44.78 3.10
N ILE A 120 24.86 -44.07 2.24
CA ILE A 120 24.30 -42.99 1.41
C ILE A 120 23.34 -43.58 0.37
N THR A 121 22.05 -43.34 0.57
CA THR A 121 20.98 -43.70 -0.38
C THR A 121 20.60 -42.50 -1.26
N ASN A 122 20.01 -42.78 -2.43
CA ASN A 122 19.48 -41.71 -3.29
C ASN A 122 18.34 -40.93 -2.61
N GLU A 123 17.60 -41.57 -1.71
CA GLU A 123 16.55 -40.93 -0.92
C GLU A 123 17.11 -39.82 -0.03
N LEU A 124 18.20 -40.10 0.68
CA LEU A 124 18.90 -39.11 1.49
C LEU A 124 19.40 -37.93 0.65
N LEU A 125 20.04 -38.22 -0.49
CA LEU A 125 20.53 -37.18 -1.40
C LEU A 125 19.38 -36.32 -1.94
N ASN A 126 18.26 -36.94 -2.30
CA ASN A 126 17.06 -36.23 -2.76
C ASN A 126 16.43 -35.38 -1.65
N GLU A 127 16.43 -35.87 -0.41
CA GLU A 127 15.99 -35.08 0.74
C GLU A 127 16.86 -33.83 0.91
N VAL A 128 18.19 -33.97 0.91
CA VAL A 128 19.11 -32.81 0.99
C VAL A 128 18.89 -31.82 -0.15
N LYS A 129 18.72 -32.33 -1.38
CA LYS A 129 18.48 -31.52 -2.58
C LYS A 129 17.12 -30.79 -2.58
N SER A 130 16.16 -31.26 -1.78
CA SER A 130 14.85 -30.60 -1.67
C SER A 130 14.91 -29.25 -0.95
N PHE A 131 15.96 -29.03 -0.14
CA PHE A 131 16.17 -27.77 0.55
C PHE A 131 16.77 -26.71 -0.38
N SER A 132 16.29 -25.47 -0.21
CA SER A 132 16.78 -24.32 -0.96
C SER A 132 18.11 -23.82 -0.39
N ILE A 133 19.01 -23.34 -1.24
CA ILE A 133 20.16 -22.51 -0.83
C ILE A 133 19.85 -21.01 -0.87
N LYS A 134 18.71 -20.64 -1.49
CA LYS A 134 18.30 -19.25 -1.68
C LYS A 134 17.82 -18.66 -0.37
N ARG A 135 18.34 -17.49 -0.01
CA ARG A 135 17.91 -16.74 1.20
C ARG A 135 16.53 -16.09 1.06
N TYR A 136 15.95 -16.11 -0.14
CA TYR A 136 14.64 -15.55 -0.44
C TYR A 136 13.62 -16.66 -0.67
N GLY A 137 12.81 -16.91 0.36
CA GLY A 137 11.71 -17.86 0.39
C GLY A 137 11.24 -17.94 1.84
N ILE A 138 9.96 -17.67 2.10
CA ILE A 138 9.48 -17.42 3.48
C ILE A 138 9.16 -18.74 4.21
N ASP A 139 9.00 -19.84 3.48
CA ASP A 139 8.27 -21.00 3.99
C ASP A 139 9.17 -22.21 4.33
N ILE A 140 10.42 -22.26 3.85
CA ILE A 140 11.33 -23.39 4.09
C ILE A 140 12.70 -22.86 4.55
N PRO A 141 13.29 -23.39 5.64
CA PRO A 141 14.64 -23.05 6.06
C PRO A 141 15.63 -23.40 4.94
N TYR A 142 16.50 -22.47 4.59
CA TYR A 142 17.56 -22.78 3.64
C TYR A 142 18.68 -23.57 4.31
N ILE A 143 19.43 -24.31 3.50
CA ILE A 143 20.49 -25.22 3.94
C ILE A 143 21.87 -24.58 3.80
N TYR A 144 22.68 -24.72 4.85
CA TYR A 144 24.09 -24.33 4.84
C TYR A 144 25.00 -25.45 4.35
N GLY A 145 24.65 -26.70 4.62
CA GLY A 145 25.54 -27.80 4.33
C GLY A 145 25.15 -29.11 4.97
N ILE A 146 26.11 -30.03 4.94
CA ILE A 146 26.01 -31.35 5.57
C ILE A 146 27.24 -31.59 6.43
N SER A 147 27.03 -32.31 7.54
CA SER A 147 28.04 -32.78 8.48
C SER A 147 27.83 -34.27 8.71
N GLN A 148 28.76 -34.94 9.39
CA GLN A 148 28.57 -36.31 9.84
C GLN A 148 28.89 -36.43 11.34
N ASN A 149 28.00 -37.08 12.09
CA ASN A 149 28.25 -37.38 13.49
C ASN A 149 29.45 -38.32 13.63
N ILE A 150 30.40 -37.99 14.51
CA ILE A 150 31.63 -38.77 14.68
C ILE A 150 31.35 -40.16 15.25
N GLU A 151 30.37 -40.28 16.16
CA GLU A 151 30.04 -41.50 16.89
C GLU A 151 29.08 -42.40 16.10
N THR A 152 27.94 -41.87 15.67
CA THR A 152 26.90 -42.67 15.00
C THR A 152 27.15 -42.87 13.51
N LYS A 153 28.05 -42.06 12.92
CA LYS A 153 28.30 -41.95 11.48
C LYS A 153 27.08 -41.51 10.66
N ASP A 154 26.01 -41.08 11.31
CA ASP A 154 24.85 -40.50 10.63
C ASP A 154 25.18 -39.11 10.10
N TYR A 155 24.68 -38.80 8.90
CA TYR A 155 24.72 -37.48 8.33
C TYR A 155 23.73 -36.54 9.01
N ILE A 156 24.13 -35.27 9.06
CA ILE A 156 23.40 -34.19 9.71
C ILE A 156 23.28 -33.05 8.71
N MET A 157 22.06 -32.60 8.45
CA MET A 157 21.84 -31.39 7.67
C MET A 157 22.00 -30.17 8.58
N VAL A 158 22.78 -29.19 8.13
CA VAL A 158 22.98 -27.92 8.84
C VAL A 158 22.11 -26.86 8.17
N LEU A 159 21.07 -26.42 8.87
CA LEU A 159 19.99 -25.58 8.35
C LEU A 159 19.98 -24.20 9.05
N TYR A 160 19.36 -23.23 8.39
CA TYR A 160 18.99 -21.97 9.01
C TYR A 160 18.09 -22.19 10.24
N ASP A 161 18.22 -21.29 11.24
CA ASP A 161 17.37 -21.24 12.45
C ASP A 161 15.92 -20.86 12.10
N GLY A 162 15.21 -21.81 11.49
CA GLY A 162 13.83 -21.70 11.01
C GLY A 162 12.86 -22.66 11.70
N TYR A 163 13.29 -23.34 12.76
CA TYR A 163 12.49 -24.31 13.50
C TYR A 163 11.99 -23.74 14.83
N CYS A 164 10.76 -24.10 15.18
CA CYS A 164 10.09 -23.65 16.40
C CYS A 164 10.74 -24.24 17.64
N GLU A 165 11.17 -23.36 18.56
CA GLU A 165 11.81 -23.77 19.81
C GLU A 165 10.87 -24.50 20.79
N LYS A 166 9.56 -24.42 20.56
CA LYS A 166 8.51 -25.04 21.38
C LYS A 166 8.10 -26.41 20.85
N CYS A 167 7.83 -26.54 19.55
CA CYS A 167 7.29 -27.78 18.96
C CYS A 167 8.20 -28.50 17.96
N GLY A 168 9.32 -27.89 17.54
CA GLY A 168 10.24 -28.49 16.57
C GLY A 168 9.75 -28.53 15.13
N GLU A 169 8.58 -27.96 14.83
CA GLU A 169 8.10 -27.75 13.45
C GLU A 169 8.76 -26.52 12.82
N ILE A 170 8.79 -26.46 11.49
CA ILE A 170 9.20 -25.24 10.77
C ILE A 170 8.25 -24.08 11.16
N TYR A 171 8.81 -22.90 11.42
CA TYR A 171 7.99 -21.70 11.65
C TYR A 171 7.14 -21.39 10.41
N THR A 172 5.87 -21.07 10.63
CA THR A 172 4.97 -20.60 9.56
C THR A 172 5.44 -19.26 8.99
N ASP A 173 6.03 -18.40 9.82
CA ASP A 173 6.83 -17.26 9.36
C ASP A 173 8.22 -17.35 10.00
N ILE A 174 9.20 -17.79 9.21
CA ILE A 174 10.59 -17.99 9.65
C ILE A 174 11.23 -16.68 10.10
N LYS A 175 10.99 -15.57 9.39
CA LYS A 175 11.63 -14.27 9.68
C LYS A 175 11.16 -13.70 11.02
N LYS A 176 9.87 -13.86 11.32
CA LYS A 176 9.26 -13.42 12.59
C LYS A 176 9.27 -14.50 13.66
N LYS A 177 9.80 -15.69 13.36
CA LYS A 177 9.79 -16.86 14.24
C LYS A 177 8.39 -17.16 14.78
N TRP A 178 7.36 -17.01 13.93
CA TRP A 178 5.96 -17.21 14.30
C TRP A 178 5.53 -18.63 13.90
N CYS A 179 5.06 -19.41 14.86
CA CYS A 179 4.64 -20.80 14.67
C CYS A 179 3.12 -20.93 14.85
N LYS A 180 2.37 -21.05 13.74
CA LYS A 180 0.90 -21.16 13.77
C LYS A 180 0.41 -22.25 14.74
N PRO A 181 0.92 -23.50 14.70
CA PRO A 181 0.49 -24.53 15.64
C PRO A 181 0.66 -24.14 17.11
N CYS A 182 1.83 -23.60 17.47
CA CYS A 182 2.08 -23.16 18.85
C CYS A 182 1.18 -21.99 19.26
N GLN A 183 0.89 -21.07 18.34
CA GLN A 183 -0.01 -19.95 18.64
C GLN A 183 -1.46 -20.41 18.81
N ILE A 184 -1.94 -21.33 17.96
CA ILE A 184 -3.28 -21.91 18.13
C ILE A 184 -3.41 -22.62 19.48
N ILE A 185 -2.39 -23.40 19.88
CA ILE A 185 -2.38 -24.06 21.20
C ILE A 185 -2.42 -23.02 22.32
N ASN A 186 -1.58 -21.99 22.25
CA ASN A 186 -1.55 -20.92 23.24
C ASN A 186 -2.89 -20.16 23.36
N LEU A 187 -3.54 -19.87 22.23
CA LEU A 187 -4.87 -19.23 22.21
C LEU A 187 -5.92 -20.15 22.85
N LYS A 188 -5.87 -21.46 22.59
CA LYS A 188 -6.76 -22.45 23.22
C LYS A 188 -6.52 -22.58 24.73
N GLU A 189 -5.29 -22.52 25.20
CA GLU A 189 -5.00 -22.61 26.64
C GLU A 189 -5.48 -21.36 27.41
N ASN A 190 -5.54 -20.21 26.73
CA ASN A 190 -6.01 -18.94 27.31
C ASN A 190 -7.55 -18.76 27.28
N LEU A 191 -8.31 -19.77 26.86
CA LEU A 191 -9.78 -19.73 26.68
C LEU A 191 -10.54 -19.29 27.94
N GLY A 192 -10.03 -19.61 29.14
CA GLY A 192 -10.67 -19.24 30.41
C GLY A 192 -10.84 -17.73 30.62
N ASN A 193 -10.11 -16.89 29.86
CA ASN A 193 -10.13 -15.43 30.03
C ASN A 193 -11.08 -14.69 29.06
N TRP A 194 -11.65 -15.36 28.05
CA TRP A 194 -12.40 -14.72 26.94
C TRP A 194 -13.78 -15.34 26.66
N THR A 195 -14.42 -15.94 27.66
CA THR A 195 -15.79 -16.45 27.47
C THR A 195 -16.80 -15.31 27.52
N SER A 196 -17.76 -15.37 26.60
CA SER A 196 -18.94 -14.51 26.58
C SER A 196 -20.10 -15.05 27.44
N GLU A 197 -19.90 -16.20 28.09
CA GLU A 197 -20.96 -17.01 28.70
C GLU A 197 -22.01 -17.52 27.68
N ASN A 198 -21.76 -17.31 26.37
CA ASN A 198 -22.59 -17.77 25.27
C ASN A 198 -21.78 -18.71 24.37
N GLU A 199 -22.07 -20.01 24.48
CA GLU A 199 -21.36 -21.06 23.75
C GLU A 199 -21.32 -20.84 22.23
N LYS A 200 -22.39 -20.28 21.64
CA LYS A 200 -22.43 -20.01 20.19
C LYS A 200 -21.43 -18.94 19.79
N ILE A 201 -21.30 -17.88 20.59
CA ILE A 201 -20.35 -16.78 20.34
C ILE A 201 -18.92 -17.26 20.59
N ASP A 202 -18.71 -18.02 21.65
CA ASP A 202 -17.39 -18.56 21.98
C ASP A 202 -16.90 -19.51 20.87
N ASN A 203 -17.76 -20.40 20.37
CA ASN A 203 -17.45 -21.26 19.22
C ASN A 203 -17.18 -20.47 17.93
N PHE A 204 -17.92 -19.38 17.73
CA PHE A 204 -17.71 -18.48 16.59
C PHE A 204 -16.35 -17.80 16.66
N ILE A 205 -15.97 -17.23 17.82
CA ILE A 205 -14.67 -16.62 18.06
C ILE A 205 -13.54 -17.64 17.83
N GLN A 206 -13.69 -18.85 18.35
CA GLN A 206 -12.69 -19.92 18.16
C GLN A 206 -12.49 -20.27 16.68
N THR A 207 -13.58 -20.34 15.90
CA THR A 207 -13.50 -20.60 14.46
C THR A 207 -12.61 -19.57 13.76
N ILE A 208 -12.83 -18.28 14.04
CA ILE A 208 -12.02 -17.18 13.49
C ILE A 208 -10.56 -17.25 13.95
N GLN A 209 -10.31 -17.57 15.22
CA GLN A 209 -8.96 -17.68 15.75
C GLN A 209 -8.17 -18.84 15.12
N LEU A 210 -8.83 -19.92 14.69
CA LEU A 210 -8.18 -21.05 14.00
C LEU A 210 -7.72 -20.70 12.57
N ASP A 211 -8.37 -19.71 11.95
CA ASP A 211 -8.10 -19.27 10.59
C ASP A 211 -6.89 -18.33 10.47
N ILE A 212 -6.28 -17.90 11.58
CA ILE A 212 -5.07 -17.07 11.54
C ILE A 212 -3.96 -17.74 10.74
N ASN A 213 -3.31 -17.00 9.85
CA ASN A 213 -2.30 -17.55 8.93
C ASN A 213 -1.01 -16.71 8.86
N ARG A 214 -1.00 -15.54 9.48
CA ARG A 214 0.12 -14.59 9.52
C ARG A 214 0.30 -14.04 10.93
N TYR A 215 1.54 -13.73 11.27
CA TYR A 215 1.91 -13.19 12.59
C TYR A 215 1.22 -11.86 12.94
N HIS A 216 0.83 -11.08 11.93
CA HIS A 216 0.20 -9.77 12.11
C HIS A 216 -1.33 -9.80 11.96
N ASN A 217 -1.96 -10.99 11.84
CA ASN A 217 -3.41 -11.10 11.94
C ASN A 217 -3.89 -10.58 13.30
N ILE A 218 -5.05 -9.92 13.30
CA ILE A 218 -5.71 -9.57 14.56
C ILE A 218 -6.21 -10.85 15.20
N ILE A 219 -5.99 -10.96 16.52
CA ILE A 219 -6.64 -11.98 17.33
C ILE A 219 -8.02 -11.45 17.67
N PHE A 220 -9.05 -12.16 17.17
CA PHE A 220 -10.43 -11.82 17.43
C PHE A 220 -10.83 -12.31 18.83
N GLU A 221 -11.40 -11.44 19.65
CA GLU A 221 -11.61 -11.71 21.07
C GLU A 221 -13.05 -11.37 21.51
N TRP A 222 -13.51 -12.01 22.58
CA TRP A 222 -14.58 -11.44 23.40
C TRP A 222 -13.96 -10.37 24.30
N ILE A 223 -14.57 -9.19 24.33
CA ILE A 223 -14.05 -8.05 25.08
C ILE A 223 -15.09 -7.65 26.13
N PRO A 224 -14.79 -7.80 27.44
CA PRO A 224 -15.71 -7.38 28.49
C PRO A 224 -16.03 -5.88 28.38
N TYR A 225 -17.31 -5.52 28.53
CA TYR A 225 -17.77 -4.13 28.33
C TYR A 225 -17.07 -3.11 29.24
N ASN A 226 -16.70 -3.52 30.46
CA ASN A 226 -15.98 -2.68 31.42
C ASN A 226 -14.56 -2.25 30.98
N GLN A 227 -14.06 -2.84 29.88
CA GLN A 227 -12.79 -2.47 29.27
C GLN A 227 -12.88 -1.18 28.44
N PHE A 228 -14.08 -0.64 28.21
CA PHE A 228 -14.27 0.54 27.40
C PHE A 228 -14.56 1.78 28.25
N ASP A 229 -13.79 2.84 28.03
CA ASP A 229 -14.17 4.19 28.43
C ASP A 229 -14.78 4.90 27.22
N ILE A 230 -16.11 5.05 27.22
CA ILE A 230 -16.83 5.72 26.13
C ILE A 230 -16.50 7.21 26.16
N ILE A 231 -16.05 7.72 25.02
CA ILE A 231 -15.67 9.13 24.84
C ILE A 231 -16.84 9.94 24.30
N LYS A 232 -17.38 9.56 23.13
CA LYS A 232 -18.45 10.30 22.44
C LYS A 232 -19.25 9.40 21.50
N GLU A 233 -20.51 9.73 21.28
CA GLU A 233 -21.29 9.23 20.15
C GLU A 233 -20.76 9.88 18.85
N ILE A 234 -20.60 9.10 17.79
CA ILE A 234 -20.07 9.57 16.49
C ILE A 234 -21.15 9.51 15.40
N ASP A 235 -22.03 8.52 15.49
CA ASP A 235 -23.05 8.27 14.48
C ASP A 235 -24.25 7.59 15.14
N LYS A 236 -25.45 7.99 14.74
CA LYS A 236 -26.70 7.42 15.23
C LYS A 236 -27.71 7.40 14.10
N SER A 237 -28.19 6.20 13.85
CA SER A 237 -29.25 5.86 12.92
C SER A 237 -30.31 5.04 13.64
N ASP A 238 -31.43 4.78 12.97
CA ASP A 238 -32.54 4.01 13.55
C ASP A 238 -32.15 2.59 13.98
N PHE A 239 -31.07 2.01 13.43
CA PHE A 239 -30.66 0.63 13.68
C PHE A 239 -29.25 0.47 14.26
N VAL A 240 -28.40 1.50 14.12
CA VAL A 240 -26.98 1.43 14.50
C VAL A 240 -26.59 2.72 15.22
N THR A 241 -25.94 2.56 16.36
CA THR A 241 -25.24 3.66 17.04
C THR A 241 -23.76 3.35 17.14
N VAL A 242 -22.89 4.31 16.79
CA VAL A 242 -21.43 4.15 16.84
C VAL A 242 -20.84 5.09 17.86
N TYR A 243 -20.10 4.55 18.82
CA TYR A 243 -19.37 5.30 19.84
C TYR A 243 -17.86 5.23 19.63
N LEU A 244 -17.17 6.31 19.99
CA LEU A 244 -15.73 6.30 20.18
C LEU A 244 -15.44 5.87 21.61
N ALA A 245 -14.51 4.94 21.80
CA ALA A 245 -14.07 4.53 23.13
C ALA A 245 -12.56 4.32 23.21
N VAL A 246 -12.02 4.35 24.42
CA VAL A 246 -10.70 3.81 24.74
C VAL A 246 -10.87 2.38 25.22
N TRP A 247 -10.18 1.43 24.60
CA TRP A 247 -10.07 0.06 25.07
C TRP A 247 -8.84 -0.08 25.98
N LYS A 248 -9.06 -0.26 27.29
CA LYS A 248 -8.03 -0.28 28.34
C LYS A 248 -6.97 -1.35 28.13
N SER A 249 -7.37 -2.62 28.06
CA SER A 249 -6.45 -3.73 27.82
C SER A 249 -5.94 -3.75 26.38
N GLY A 250 -6.76 -3.28 25.43
CA GLY A 250 -6.43 -3.29 24.01
C GLY A 250 -6.19 -4.69 23.42
N PRO A 251 -5.81 -4.77 22.14
CA PRO A 251 -5.69 -6.01 21.39
C PRO A 251 -4.38 -6.74 21.69
N LEU A 252 -4.37 -8.04 21.40
CA LEU A 252 -3.13 -8.80 21.28
C LEU A 252 -2.39 -8.49 19.96
N GLU A 253 -1.08 -8.24 20.09
CA GLU A 253 -0.14 -8.13 18.98
C GLU A 253 1.06 -9.05 19.21
N TYR A 254 1.49 -9.73 18.15
CA TYR A 254 2.63 -10.64 18.22
C TYR A 254 3.95 -9.87 18.30
N ASP A 255 4.66 -10.00 19.41
CA ASP A 255 6.01 -9.50 19.59
C ASP A 255 7.00 -10.55 19.08
N HIS A 256 7.60 -10.30 17.91
CA HIS A 256 8.56 -11.21 17.30
C HIS A 256 9.90 -11.31 18.04
N TYR A 257 10.24 -10.37 18.93
CA TYR A 257 11.43 -10.48 19.78
C TYR A 257 11.18 -11.44 20.94
N LYS A 258 10.00 -11.37 21.56
CA LYS A 258 9.58 -12.26 22.65
C LYS A 258 8.97 -13.58 22.18
N LYS A 259 8.54 -13.65 20.92
CA LYS A 259 7.85 -14.78 20.27
C LYS A 259 6.52 -15.14 20.94
N GLU A 260 5.80 -14.13 21.41
CA GLU A 260 4.53 -14.26 22.12
C GLU A 260 3.61 -13.08 21.82
N TYR A 261 2.33 -13.22 22.13
CA TYR A 261 1.37 -12.12 22.03
C TYR A 261 1.44 -11.23 23.26
N THR A 262 1.44 -9.92 23.02
CA THR A 262 1.44 -8.88 24.06
C THR A 262 0.27 -7.93 23.84
N ARG A 263 -0.22 -7.29 24.91
CA ARG A 263 -1.36 -6.35 24.85
C ARG A 263 -0.88 -4.94 24.49
N ILE A 264 -1.55 -4.30 23.53
CA ILE A 264 -1.37 -2.87 23.27
C ILE A 264 -2.43 -2.09 24.04
N ASN A 265 -2.12 -1.65 25.26
CA ASN A 265 -3.09 -0.98 26.12
C ASN A 265 -3.55 0.38 25.57
N ASN A 266 -4.75 0.83 26.01
CA ASN A 266 -5.30 2.17 25.82
C ASN A 266 -5.43 2.62 24.37
N ILE A 267 -5.90 1.74 23.49
CA ILE A 267 -6.13 2.10 22.08
C ILE A 267 -7.53 2.71 21.88
N LYS A 268 -7.65 3.64 20.93
CA LYS A 268 -8.96 4.15 20.50
C LYS A 268 -9.62 3.17 19.53
N VAL A 269 -10.88 2.83 19.80
CA VAL A 269 -11.72 1.93 18.99
C VAL A 269 -13.07 2.56 18.71
N ALA A 270 -13.74 2.09 17.66
CA ALA A 270 -15.14 2.37 17.44
C ALA A 270 -15.98 1.19 17.95
N LEU A 271 -17.03 1.50 18.70
CA LEU A 271 -18.00 0.54 19.22
C LEU A 271 -19.29 0.71 18.41
N LYS A 272 -19.57 -0.25 17.52
CA LYS A 272 -20.81 -0.27 16.74
C LYS A 272 -21.83 -1.11 17.50
N PHE A 273 -22.84 -0.46 18.07
CA PHE A 273 -23.95 -1.09 18.76
C PHE A 273 -24.99 -1.57 17.74
N LEU A 274 -25.45 -2.79 17.91
CA LEU A 274 -26.43 -3.45 17.07
C LEU A 274 -27.71 -3.62 17.88
N SER A 275 -28.61 -2.65 17.74
CA SER A 275 -29.88 -2.65 18.47
C SER A 275 -30.85 -3.63 17.82
N ASN A 276 -31.55 -4.43 18.63
CA ASN A 276 -32.53 -5.44 18.18
C ASN A 276 -31.96 -6.57 17.28
N SER A 277 -30.66 -6.86 17.34
CA SER A 277 -30.09 -7.97 16.57
C SER A 277 -30.63 -9.31 17.05
N GLN A 278 -31.46 -9.99 16.25
CA GLN A 278 -31.95 -11.33 16.57
C GLN A 278 -30.84 -12.39 16.47
N ASN A 279 -29.79 -12.13 15.67
CA ASN A 279 -28.61 -12.99 15.53
C ASN A 279 -27.32 -12.21 15.17
N ILE A 280 -26.50 -11.91 16.18
CA ILE A 280 -25.20 -11.23 16.02
C ILE A 280 -24.23 -11.96 15.09
N ILE A 281 -24.28 -13.29 15.02
CA ILE A 281 -23.36 -14.09 14.19
C ILE A 281 -23.67 -13.88 12.70
N ASP A 282 -24.95 -13.80 12.34
CA ASP A 282 -25.36 -13.55 10.94
C ASP A 282 -25.03 -12.13 10.52
N GLU A 283 -25.29 -11.14 11.39
CA GLU A 283 -24.93 -9.74 11.15
C GLU A 283 -23.43 -9.57 10.97
N PHE A 284 -22.63 -10.17 11.85
CA PHE A 284 -21.18 -10.15 11.74
C PHE A 284 -20.69 -10.91 10.49
N SER A 285 -21.29 -12.05 10.16
CA SER A 285 -20.97 -12.80 8.94
C SER A 285 -21.27 -11.98 7.68
N ASN A 286 -22.34 -11.19 7.68
CA ASN A 286 -22.65 -10.26 6.59
C ASN A 286 -21.63 -9.12 6.50
N GLU A 287 -21.20 -8.54 7.63
CA GLU A 287 -20.13 -7.52 7.66
C GLU A 287 -18.80 -8.06 7.11
N ILE A 288 -18.45 -9.32 7.42
CA ILE A 288 -17.31 -10.00 6.80
C ILE A 288 -17.53 -10.19 5.29
N LYS A 289 -18.68 -10.72 4.87
CA LYS A 289 -18.99 -11.05 3.46
C LYS A 289 -18.99 -9.81 2.56
N ILE A 290 -19.65 -8.72 2.97
CA ILE A 290 -19.73 -7.46 2.20
C ILE A 290 -18.35 -6.95 1.85
N CYS A 291 -17.41 -7.05 2.78
CA CYS A 291 -16.07 -6.57 2.56
C CYS A 291 -15.22 -7.53 1.68
N SER A 292 -15.54 -8.82 1.64
CA SER A 292 -14.89 -9.83 0.77
C SER A 292 -15.31 -9.72 -0.70
N ILE A 293 -16.40 -9.01 -1.01
CA ILE A 293 -16.95 -8.85 -2.37
C ILE A 293 -16.23 -7.76 -3.17
N ILE A 294 -15.40 -6.91 -2.55
CA ILE A 294 -14.58 -5.93 -3.27
C ILE A 294 -13.48 -6.71 -4.03
N PRO A 295 -13.53 -6.80 -5.37
CA PRO A 295 -12.54 -7.55 -6.13
C PRO A 295 -11.22 -6.80 -6.08
N THR A 296 -10.21 -7.39 -5.46
CA THR A 296 -8.82 -6.92 -5.60
C THR A 296 -8.05 -7.93 -6.43
N ASP A 297 -7.88 -7.62 -7.71
CA ASP A 297 -6.85 -8.22 -8.57
C ASP A 297 -5.46 -7.76 -8.08
N SER A 298 -5.00 -8.36 -6.98
CA SER A 298 -3.61 -8.47 -6.49
C SER A 298 -3.59 -8.80 -4.99
N PHE A 299 -3.22 -10.04 -4.64
CA PHE A 299 -2.61 -10.46 -3.37
C PHE A 299 -3.23 -10.09 -2.00
N ASN A 300 -4.45 -9.57 -1.87
CA ASN A 300 -5.03 -9.27 -0.55
C ASN A 300 -6.55 -9.49 -0.46
N ILE A 301 -6.98 -10.76 -0.39
CA ILE A 301 -8.36 -11.16 -0.04
C ILE A 301 -8.64 -10.98 1.49
N CYS A 302 -7.77 -10.32 2.26
CA CYS A 302 -7.85 -10.37 3.74
C CYS A 302 -7.74 -9.01 4.45
N GLU A 303 -8.22 -7.90 3.90
CA GLU A 303 -8.18 -6.59 4.60
C GLU A 303 -9.11 -6.49 5.83
N ILE A 304 -10.02 -7.43 6.05
CA ILE A 304 -11.12 -7.34 7.05
C ILE A 304 -10.75 -7.98 8.39
N PHE A 305 -10.04 -9.11 8.34
CA PHE A 305 -9.36 -9.67 9.52
C PHE A 305 -8.35 -8.69 10.13
N PHE A 306 -8.05 -7.58 9.45
CA PHE A 306 -7.23 -6.50 10.00
C PHE A 306 -8.02 -5.32 10.59
N LYS A 307 -9.35 -5.41 10.72
CA LYS A 307 -10.16 -4.27 11.18
C LYS A 307 -11.11 -4.53 12.33
N ILE A 308 -11.49 -5.75 12.64
CA ILE A 308 -12.37 -6.01 13.78
C ILE A 308 -11.59 -6.72 14.87
N TYR A 309 -11.58 -6.13 16.05
CA TYR A 309 -10.89 -6.68 17.22
C TYR A 309 -11.70 -7.75 17.92
N GLY A 310 -13.03 -7.66 17.88
CA GLY A 310 -13.85 -8.57 18.65
C GLY A 310 -15.31 -8.16 18.78
N ILE A 311 -15.97 -8.87 19.67
CA ILE A 311 -17.36 -8.66 20.08
C ILE A 311 -17.39 -8.30 21.56
N SER A 312 -18.31 -7.43 21.93
CA SER A 312 -18.69 -7.17 23.31
C SER A 312 -20.21 -7.18 23.43
N GLN A 313 -20.72 -7.08 24.65
CA GLN A 313 -22.15 -6.91 24.91
C GLN A 313 -22.36 -5.89 26.02
N ASN A 314 -23.27 -4.95 25.79
CA ASN A 314 -23.67 -4.01 26.81
C ASN A 314 -24.40 -4.76 27.94
N PRO A 315 -23.93 -4.71 29.20
CA PRO A 315 -24.55 -5.45 30.29
C PRO A 315 -25.98 -4.97 30.60
N ASN A 316 -26.30 -3.71 30.30
CA ASN A 316 -27.59 -3.09 30.59
C ASN A 316 -28.61 -3.32 29.49
N THR A 317 -28.26 -3.01 28.24
CA THR A 317 -29.20 -3.13 27.10
C THR A 317 -29.22 -4.52 26.48
N LYS A 318 -28.20 -5.35 26.78
CA LYS A 318 -27.92 -6.64 26.12
C LYS A 318 -27.62 -6.55 24.63
N ASP A 319 -27.50 -5.34 24.09
CA ASP A 319 -27.07 -5.12 22.71
C ASP A 319 -25.64 -5.62 22.52
N TYR A 320 -25.43 -6.34 21.41
CA TYR A 320 -24.09 -6.72 20.99
C TYR A 320 -23.37 -5.53 20.35
N ILE A 321 -22.05 -5.54 20.49
CA ILE A 321 -21.17 -4.46 20.07
C ILE A 321 -20.05 -5.07 19.24
N ILE A 322 -19.85 -4.54 18.04
CA ILE A 322 -18.68 -4.84 17.22
C ILE A 322 -17.59 -3.82 17.54
N VAL A 323 -16.38 -4.31 17.86
CA VAL A 323 -15.23 -3.47 18.24
C VAL A 323 -14.29 -3.31 17.05
N ILE A 324 -14.29 -2.12 16.45
CA ILE A 324 -13.64 -1.86 15.16
C ILE A 324 -12.36 -1.04 15.34
N LYS A 325 -11.26 -1.55 14.77
CA LYS A 325 -9.97 -0.86 14.61
C LYS A 325 -10.08 0.26 13.59
N GLY A 326 -9.60 1.44 13.98
CA GLY A 326 -9.24 2.49 13.02
C GLY A 326 -10.39 3.05 12.19
N ALA A 327 -11.65 2.85 12.61
CA ALA A 327 -12.80 3.50 11.98
C ALA A 327 -12.84 5.02 12.26
N CYS A 328 -12.10 5.48 13.26
CA CYS A 328 -12.15 6.86 13.73
C CYS A 328 -10.75 7.49 13.75
N CYS A 329 -10.71 8.77 13.43
CA CYS A 329 -9.53 9.60 13.43
C CYS A 329 -8.90 9.66 14.82
N LYS A 330 -7.61 9.31 14.92
CA LYS A 330 -6.89 9.35 16.20
C LYS A 330 -6.84 10.76 16.81
N LYS A 331 -6.83 11.79 15.96
CA LYS A 331 -6.76 13.22 16.34
C LYS A 331 -8.09 13.74 16.88
N CYS A 332 -9.16 13.70 16.07
CA CYS A 332 -10.44 14.33 16.40
C CYS A 332 -11.57 13.35 16.80
N GLY A 333 -11.37 12.05 16.56
CA GLY A 333 -12.37 11.03 16.87
C GLY A 333 -13.46 10.84 15.82
N ASP A 334 -13.46 11.60 14.72
CA ASP A 334 -14.48 11.49 13.67
C ASP A 334 -14.20 10.32 12.72
N LYS A 335 -15.23 9.82 12.05
CA LYS A 335 -15.11 8.68 11.12
C LYS A 335 -14.09 8.99 10.01
N TYR A 336 -13.16 8.05 9.77
CA TYR A 336 -12.34 8.12 8.56
C TYR A 336 -13.20 7.79 7.34
N ILE A 337 -13.07 8.58 6.30
CA ILE A 337 -13.49 8.22 4.95
C ILE A 337 -12.31 7.47 4.32
N TYR A 338 -12.59 6.27 3.81
CA TYR A 338 -11.58 5.44 3.17
C TYR A 338 -11.57 5.70 1.68
N GLU A 339 -10.41 6.07 1.15
CA GLU A 339 -10.22 6.23 -0.28
C GLU A 339 -9.00 5.46 -0.76
N TYR A 340 -9.10 4.92 -1.97
CA TYR A 340 -7.98 4.29 -2.66
C TYR A 340 -7.38 5.28 -3.63
N VAL A 341 -6.14 5.69 -3.35
CA VAL A 341 -5.38 6.61 -4.21
C VAL A 341 -4.14 5.89 -4.70
N HIS A 342 -4.00 5.73 -6.02
CA HIS A 342 -2.86 5.03 -6.65
C HIS A 342 -2.59 3.64 -6.01
N TYR A 343 -3.64 2.83 -5.85
CA TYR A 343 -3.59 1.49 -5.21
C TYR A 343 -3.18 1.49 -3.73
N LYS A 344 -3.13 2.65 -3.08
CA LYS A 344 -2.85 2.80 -1.65
C LYS A 344 -4.09 3.30 -0.91
N LYS A 345 -4.53 2.55 0.10
CA LYS A 345 -5.62 2.95 0.98
C LYS A 345 -5.17 4.08 1.91
N LEU A 346 -5.91 5.18 1.92
CA LEU A 346 -5.68 6.31 2.80
C LEU A 346 -6.84 6.47 3.78
N ASN A 347 -6.49 6.72 5.05
CA ASN A 347 -7.45 7.10 6.08
C ASN A 347 -7.55 8.63 6.07
N TRP A 348 -8.57 9.17 5.41
CA TRP A 348 -8.79 10.62 5.33
C TRP A 348 -9.88 11.04 6.32
N CYS A 349 -9.64 12.10 7.07
CA CYS A 349 -10.61 12.65 8.01
C CYS A 349 -10.98 14.06 7.56
N LYS A 350 -12.25 14.26 7.20
CA LYS A 350 -12.77 15.53 6.72
C LYS A 350 -12.51 16.68 7.69
N GLN A 351 -12.86 16.50 8.96
CA GLN A 351 -12.69 17.54 9.98
C GLN A 351 -11.23 17.91 10.21
N CYS A 352 -10.34 16.91 10.33
CA CYS A 352 -8.90 17.18 10.48
C CYS A 352 -8.35 17.89 9.25
N SER A 353 -8.84 17.55 8.07
CA SER A 353 -8.40 18.16 6.83
C SER A 353 -8.81 19.63 6.73
N ILE A 354 -10.07 19.94 7.05
CA ILE A 354 -10.55 21.33 7.15
C ILE A 354 -9.74 22.12 8.19
N ASN A 355 -9.48 21.53 9.36
CA ASN A 355 -8.67 22.17 10.40
C ASN A 355 -7.22 22.44 9.93
N GLU A 356 -6.63 21.57 9.12
CA GLU A 356 -5.30 21.79 8.53
C GLU A 356 -5.34 22.83 7.40
N LEU A 357 -6.39 22.86 6.58
CA LEU A 357 -6.57 23.91 5.56
C LEU A 357 -6.61 25.31 6.19
N ASN A 358 -7.32 25.45 7.32
CA ASN A 358 -7.37 26.71 8.08
C ASN A 358 -5.99 27.20 8.56
N LYS A 359 -4.98 26.32 8.64
CA LYS A 359 -3.60 26.68 9.01
C LYS A 359 -2.72 27.00 7.80
N VAL A 360 -2.98 26.39 6.65
CA VAL A 360 -2.12 26.43 5.47
C VAL A 360 -2.60 27.43 4.43
N CYS A 361 -3.91 27.60 4.27
CA CYS A 361 -4.49 28.56 3.33
C CYS A 361 -4.27 30.00 3.80
N ILE A 362 -3.92 30.86 2.85
CA ILE A 362 -3.75 32.29 3.07
C ILE A 362 -5.14 32.94 3.15
N LYS A 363 -5.35 33.84 4.12
CA LYS A 363 -6.59 34.63 4.22
C LYS A 363 -6.59 35.78 3.22
N SER A 364 -7.76 36.11 2.69
CA SER A 364 -7.93 37.24 1.77
C SER A 364 -7.80 38.60 2.45
N GLY A 365 -8.07 38.65 3.77
CA GLY A 365 -8.21 39.90 4.52
C GLY A 365 -9.64 40.46 4.50
N SER A 366 -10.57 39.83 3.78
CA SER A 366 -12.00 40.11 3.80
C SER A 366 -12.76 38.94 4.41
N GLU A 367 -13.53 39.20 5.46
CA GLU A 367 -14.35 38.17 6.13
C GLU A 367 -15.36 37.54 5.17
N GLU A 368 -15.97 38.34 4.29
CA GLU A 368 -16.96 37.87 3.32
C GLU A 368 -16.34 36.89 2.31
N ILE A 369 -15.14 37.19 1.82
CA ILE A 369 -14.41 36.33 0.87
C ILE A 369 -13.90 35.07 1.56
N ASP A 370 -13.36 35.20 2.76
CA ASP A 370 -12.91 34.05 3.56
C ASP A 370 -14.06 33.09 3.86
N ASN A 371 -15.28 33.61 4.08
CA ASN A 371 -16.49 32.80 4.24
C ASN A 371 -16.87 32.04 2.95
N ILE A 372 -16.72 32.64 1.77
CA ILE A 372 -16.94 31.96 0.48
C ILE A 372 -15.93 30.82 0.30
N VAL A 373 -14.65 31.07 0.59
CA VAL A 373 -13.59 30.05 0.51
C VAL A 373 -13.90 28.89 1.46
N GLN A 374 -14.27 29.17 2.70
CA GLN A 374 -14.63 28.15 3.68
C GLN A 374 -15.85 27.33 3.25
N LYS A 375 -16.91 27.96 2.71
CA LYS A 375 -18.07 27.25 2.17
C LYS A 375 -17.69 26.25 1.08
N MET A 376 -16.76 26.61 0.19
CA MET A 376 -16.25 25.70 -0.83
C MET A 376 -15.40 24.56 -0.24
N GLN A 377 -14.55 24.86 0.75
CA GLN A 377 -13.75 23.83 1.44
C GLN A 377 -14.62 22.82 2.21
N LEU A 378 -15.79 23.23 2.73
CA LEU A 378 -16.74 22.32 3.37
C LEU A 378 -17.38 21.31 2.41
N LYS A 379 -17.37 21.58 1.09
CA LYS A 379 -17.86 20.64 0.05
C LYS A 379 -16.89 19.49 -0.22
N ILE A 380 -15.65 19.56 0.28
CA ILE A 380 -14.66 18.49 0.14
C ILE A 380 -15.20 17.23 0.84
N ASP A 381 -15.26 16.11 0.13
CA ASP A 381 -15.63 14.81 0.71
C ASP A 381 -14.58 13.72 0.48
N GLY A 382 -13.51 14.05 -0.25
CA GLY A 382 -12.39 13.16 -0.51
C GLY A 382 -11.03 13.80 -0.40
N CYS A 383 -10.00 12.98 -0.24
CA CYS A 383 -8.62 13.42 -0.11
C CYS A 383 -7.99 13.84 -1.44
N GLU A 384 -8.61 13.44 -2.55
CA GLU A 384 -8.19 13.83 -3.90
C GLU A 384 -8.94 15.04 -4.46
N ASP A 385 -10.00 15.51 -3.79
CA ASP A 385 -10.74 16.70 -4.17
C ASP A 385 -9.84 17.93 -4.26
N ILE A 386 -10.24 18.85 -5.12
CA ILE A 386 -9.53 20.09 -5.37
C ILE A 386 -9.71 21.01 -4.18
N ILE A 387 -8.61 21.57 -3.71
CA ILE A 387 -8.62 22.53 -2.63
C ILE A 387 -8.89 23.91 -3.22
N PHE A 388 -10.10 24.40 -3.01
CA PHE A 388 -10.48 25.77 -3.31
C PHE A 388 -9.84 26.71 -2.28
N GLU A 389 -9.04 27.67 -2.74
CA GLU A 389 -8.31 28.61 -1.88
C GLU A 389 -8.32 30.05 -2.39
N TRP A 390 -8.04 30.99 -1.49
CA TRP A 390 -7.66 32.34 -1.88
C TRP A 390 -6.23 32.34 -2.42
N ILE A 391 -6.03 32.94 -3.59
CA ILE A 391 -4.74 32.99 -4.27
C ILE A 391 -4.32 34.45 -4.36
N PRO A 392 -3.25 34.88 -3.67
CA PRO A 392 -2.74 36.24 -3.80
C PRO A 392 -2.36 36.58 -5.24
N PHE A 393 -2.73 37.77 -5.72
CA PHE A 393 -2.54 38.15 -7.12
C PHE A 393 -1.07 38.07 -7.61
N ASN A 394 -0.11 38.36 -6.74
CA ASN A 394 1.33 38.28 -7.05
C ASN A 394 1.86 36.86 -7.35
N GLN A 395 1.00 35.84 -7.20
CA GLN A 395 1.27 34.46 -7.56
C GLN A 395 1.15 34.17 -9.06
N PHE A 396 0.59 35.10 -9.83
CA PHE A 396 0.40 34.96 -11.27
C PHE A 396 1.49 35.68 -12.06
N ASP A 397 2.19 34.95 -12.92
CA ASP A 397 3.12 35.48 -13.94
C ASP A 397 2.58 35.25 -15.35
N ASN A 398 3.16 35.93 -16.33
CA ASN A 398 2.89 35.76 -17.76
C ASN A 398 1.38 35.84 -18.08
N ILE A 399 0.72 36.87 -17.56
CA ILE A 399 -0.71 37.10 -17.75
C ILE A 399 -0.96 37.55 -19.20
N GLU A 400 -1.56 36.68 -20.01
CA GLU A 400 -1.85 36.90 -21.43
C GLU A 400 -3.35 36.96 -21.68
N LYS A 401 -3.85 38.05 -22.28
CA LYS A 401 -5.27 38.23 -22.59
C LYS A 401 -5.68 37.33 -23.77
N ILE A 402 -6.72 36.53 -23.60
CA ILE A 402 -7.27 35.66 -24.66
C ILE A 402 -8.52 36.28 -25.29
N LYS A 403 -9.46 36.73 -24.47
CA LYS A 403 -10.78 37.19 -24.91
C LYS A 403 -11.30 38.30 -24.02
N ASN A 404 -12.04 39.22 -24.64
CA ASN A 404 -12.84 40.23 -23.97
C ASN A 404 -14.18 40.33 -24.69
N ASP A 405 -15.27 40.07 -23.99
CA ASP A 405 -16.64 40.20 -24.52
C ASP A 405 -17.47 41.28 -23.79
N GLY A 406 -16.79 42.17 -23.04
CA GLY A 406 -17.40 43.34 -22.40
C GLY A 406 -17.89 43.11 -20.97
N PHE A 407 -18.26 41.87 -20.60
CA PHE A 407 -18.64 41.50 -19.23
C PHE A 407 -17.64 40.52 -18.59
N VAL A 408 -16.96 39.70 -19.39
CA VAL A 408 -15.95 38.76 -18.92
C VAL A 408 -14.66 38.95 -19.72
N THR A 409 -13.54 39.07 -18.99
CA THR A 409 -12.22 39.03 -19.61
C THR A 409 -11.49 37.77 -19.18
N ILE A 410 -10.95 37.03 -20.15
CA ILE A 410 -10.26 35.76 -19.93
C ILE A 410 -8.78 35.94 -20.22
N TYR A 411 -7.95 35.52 -19.27
CA TYR A 411 -6.49 35.52 -19.38
C TYR A 411 -5.92 34.13 -19.13
N LEU A 412 -4.76 33.83 -19.72
CA LEU A 412 -3.89 32.74 -19.28
C LEU A 412 -2.85 33.29 -18.34
N ALA A 413 -2.47 32.50 -17.34
CA ALA A 413 -1.37 32.84 -16.46
C ALA A 413 -0.62 31.59 -15.99
N ILE A 414 0.55 31.84 -15.42
CA ILE A 414 1.38 30.86 -14.73
C ILE A 414 1.21 31.10 -13.23
N TRP A 415 0.60 30.15 -12.52
CA TRP A 415 0.52 30.15 -11.06
C TRP A 415 1.77 29.50 -10.46
N LYS A 416 2.63 30.30 -9.79
CA LYS A 416 3.93 29.88 -9.21
C LYS A 416 3.79 28.73 -8.22
N ASP A 417 2.94 28.92 -7.23
CA ASP A 417 2.77 27.98 -6.13
C ASP A 417 2.03 26.70 -6.56
N GLY A 418 1.10 26.82 -7.50
CA GLY A 418 0.22 25.73 -7.93
C GLY A 418 -0.73 25.26 -6.81
N PRO A 419 -1.66 24.33 -7.11
CA PRO A 419 -2.68 23.92 -6.15
C PRO A 419 -2.13 23.08 -4.99
N LEU A 420 -2.76 23.22 -3.82
CA LEU A 420 -2.56 22.33 -2.68
C LEU A 420 -3.07 20.91 -3.00
N TYR A 421 -2.39 19.90 -2.45
CA TYR A 421 -2.87 18.52 -2.45
C TYR A 421 -2.65 17.87 -1.09
N TYR A 422 -3.50 16.89 -0.75
CA TYR A 422 -3.39 16.15 0.50
C TYR A 422 -2.27 15.11 0.43
N LYS A 423 -1.36 15.13 1.41
CA LYS A 423 -0.29 14.13 1.55
C LYS A 423 -0.65 13.11 2.63
N GLY A 424 -1.31 12.03 2.20
CA GLY A 424 -1.85 10.97 3.07
C GLY A 424 -0.95 10.48 4.19
N ASN A 425 0.31 10.11 3.91
CA ASN A 425 1.23 9.58 4.94
C ASN A 425 1.57 10.58 6.05
N LYS A 426 1.42 11.88 5.80
CA LYS A 426 1.73 12.95 6.76
C LYS A 426 0.48 13.69 7.24
N GLU A 427 -0.70 13.29 6.78
CA GLU A 427 -1.99 13.94 7.07
C GLU A 427 -1.93 15.48 7.00
N THR A 428 -1.27 16.02 5.97
CA THR A 428 -1.02 17.46 5.79
C THR A 428 -1.17 17.87 4.34
N TYR A 429 -1.45 19.15 4.09
CA TYR A 429 -1.48 19.71 2.75
C TYR A 429 -0.11 20.23 2.33
N LYS A 430 0.25 20.00 1.07
CA LYS A 430 1.49 20.50 0.48
C LYS A 430 1.26 20.99 -0.93
N ARG A 431 2.13 21.90 -1.37
CA ARG A 431 2.36 22.19 -2.79
C ARG A 431 3.43 21.26 -3.32
N LYS A 432 3.39 20.90 -4.61
CA LYS A 432 4.48 20.10 -5.23
C LYS A 432 5.76 20.95 -5.22
N SER A 433 6.94 20.33 -5.25
CA SER A 433 8.23 21.05 -5.17
C SER A 433 9.10 20.95 -6.42
N TYR A 434 8.74 20.09 -7.38
CA TYR A 434 9.51 19.86 -8.60
C TYR A 434 8.61 20.14 -9.83
N ASN A 435 9.03 21.09 -10.68
CA ASN A 435 8.31 21.70 -11.81
C ASN A 435 7.11 22.60 -11.42
N ASN A 436 7.37 23.55 -10.50
CA ASN A 436 6.39 24.42 -9.84
C ASN A 436 5.93 25.61 -10.69
N TYR A 437 5.12 25.31 -11.70
CA TYR A 437 4.11 26.25 -12.10
C TYR A 437 2.92 25.53 -12.71
N LYS A 438 1.72 26.02 -12.41
CA LYS A 438 0.49 25.53 -13.01
C LYS A 438 0.00 26.56 -14.01
N LYS A 439 -0.19 26.14 -15.27
CA LYS A 439 -0.95 26.96 -16.23
C LYS A 439 -2.41 26.99 -15.77
N VAL A 440 -2.94 28.20 -15.64
CA VAL A 440 -4.30 28.47 -15.18
C VAL A 440 -4.98 29.46 -16.12
N THR A 441 -6.31 29.41 -16.13
CA THR A 441 -7.12 30.46 -16.75
C THR A 441 -7.67 31.38 -15.66
N LEU A 442 -7.54 32.69 -15.87
CA LEU A 442 -8.09 33.73 -15.01
C LEU A 442 -9.34 34.32 -15.69
N LYS A 443 -10.50 34.17 -15.06
CA LYS A 443 -11.76 34.79 -15.50
C LYS A 443 -12.02 36.01 -14.62
N TYR A 444 -11.88 37.20 -15.19
CA TYR A 444 -12.17 38.47 -14.51
C TYR A 444 -13.66 38.75 -14.55
N LEU A 445 -14.21 39.07 -13.39
CA LEU A 445 -15.61 39.46 -13.20
C LEU A 445 -15.63 40.94 -12.80
N GLN A 446 -16.07 41.78 -13.73
CA GLN A 446 -16.06 43.23 -13.55
C GLN A 446 -17.33 43.71 -12.87
N ASN A 447 -17.20 44.61 -11.89
CA ASN A 447 -18.32 45.30 -11.22
C ASN A 447 -19.37 44.35 -10.59
N ILE A 448 -18.95 43.21 -10.05
CA ILE A 448 -19.87 42.27 -9.39
C ILE A 448 -19.85 42.44 -7.87
N ASP A 449 -20.96 42.12 -7.22
CA ASP A 449 -21.04 42.01 -5.77
C ASP A 449 -20.66 40.60 -5.26
N ASN A 450 -20.49 40.48 -3.94
CA ASN A 450 -20.08 39.22 -3.30
C ASN A 450 -21.17 38.14 -3.34
N GLN A 451 -22.44 38.53 -3.47
CA GLN A 451 -23.54 37.58 -3.56
C GLN A 451 -23.52 36.88 -4.93
N PHE A 452 -23.40 37.65 -6.01
CA PHE A 452 -23.25 37.12 -7.36
C PHE A 452 -21.99 36.26 -7.49
N LEU A 453 -20.86 36.70 -6.93
CA LEU A 453 -19.62 35.92 -6.89
C LEU A 453 -19.84 34.55 -6.25
N ASN A 454 -20.49 34.52 -5.09
CA ASN A 454 -20.79 33.29 -4.37
C ASN A 454 -21.68 32.35 -5.18
N ASP A 455 -22.74 32.87 -5.80
CA ASP A 455 -23.68 32.07 -6.59
C ASP A 455 -23.01 31.47 -7.83
N GLU A 456 -22.17 32.26 -8.51
CA GLU A 456 -21.37 31.79 -9.65
C GLU A 456 -20.38 30.68 -9.24
N ILE A 457 -19.59 30.89 -8.17
CA ILE A 457 -18.61 29.90 -7.68
C ILE A 457 -19.30 28.59 -7.29
N ASN A 458 -20.48 28.68 -6.67
CA ASN A 458 -21.20 27.51 -6.16
C ASN A 458 -21.69 26.56 -7.26
N SER A 459 -21.76 27.02 -8.52
CA SER A 459 -22.10 26.19 -9.68
C SER A 459 -20.97 25.25 -10.13
N TYR A 460 -19.73 25.49 -9.69
CA TYR A 460 -18.56 24.72 -10.10
C TYR A 460 -18.25 23.54 -9.19
N SER A 461 -17.76 22.45 -9.80
CA SER A 461 -17.32 21.25 -9.09
C SER A 461 -15.86 21.36 -8.64
N ILE A 462 -15.58 20.82 -7.45
CA ILE A 462 -14.22 20.62 -6.92
C ILE A 462 -13.76 19.16 -6.99
N LYS A 463 -14.53 18.29 -7.65
CA LYS A 463 -14.17 16.87 -7.80
C LYS A 463 -13.01 16.72 -8.76
N LYS A 464 -12.01 15.92 -8.39
CA LYS A 464 -10.87 15.63 -9.27
C LYS A 464 -11.27 14.84 -10.52
N PHE A 465 -12.23 13.93 -10.40
CA PHE A 465 -12.67 12.99 -11.44
C PHE A 465 -14.06 13.30 -12.00
N SER A 466 -14.35 14.56 -12.28
CA SER A 466 -15.62 15.00 -12.89
C SER A 466 -15.63 14.93 -14.44
N GLY A 467 -14.85 14.03 -15.05
CA GLY A 467 -14.71 13.97 -16.52
C GLY A 467 -14.13 15.27 -17.11
N ASP A 468 -14.81 15.83 -18.12
CA ASP A 468 -14.45 17.09 -18.80
C ASP A 468 -15.03 18.37 -18.14
N ALA A 469 -15.58 18.27 -16.93
CA ALA A 469 -16.04 19.47 -16.22
C ALA A 469 -14.85 20.37 -15.82
N LEU A 470 -15.00 21.67 -16.06
CA LEU A 470 -13.97 22.67 -15.76
C LEU A 470 -13.71 22.76 -14.26
N LYS A 471 -12.46 22.54 -13.87
CA LYS A 471 -12.02 22.56 -12.48
C LYS A 471 -11.66 23.96 -12.02
N ILE A 472 -12.20 24.35 -10.87
CA ILE A 472 -11.90 25.63 -10.20
C ILE A 472 -10.90 25.41 -9.06
N TYR A 473 -9.83 26.20 -9.03
CA TYR A 473 -8.80 26.15 -7.99
C TYR A 473 -9.01 27.18 -6.88
N GLY A 474 -9.69 28.28 -7.17
CA GLY A 474 -9.81 29.34 -6.18
C GLY A 474 -10.24 30.67 -6.76
N ILE A 475 -10.05 31.70 -5.94
CA ILE A 475 -10.33 33.09 -6.28
C ILE A 475 -9.17 34.00 -5.91
N SER A 476 -9.05 35.09 -6.64
CA SER A 476 -8.12 36.19 -6.40
C SER A 476 -8.84 37.52 -6.61
N GLN A 477 -8.15 38.62 -6.36
CA GLN A 477 -8.63 39.95 -6.66
C GLN A 477 -7.49 40.76 -7.27
N ASP A 478 -7.79 41.47 -8.34
CA ASP A 478 -6.85 42.42 -8.95
C ASP A 478 -6.60 43.57 -7.96
N PRO A 479 -5.34 43.85 -7.58
CA PRO A 479 -5.03 44.90 -6.62
C PRO A 479 -5.34 46.30 -7.15
N ASP A 480 -5.31 46.50 -8.47
CA ASP A 480 -5.48 47.79 -9.13
C ASP A 480 -6.96 48.05 -9.44
N THR A 481 -7.64 47.10 -10.09
CA THR A 481 -9.04 47.28 -10.49
C THR A 481 -10.04 46.90 -9.40
N LYS A 482 -9.61 46.12 -8.41
CA LYS A 482 -10.46 45.47 -7.39
C LYS A 482 -11.43 44.43 -7.95
N ASP A 483 -11.33 44.08 -9.22
CA ASP A 483 -12.15 43.04 -9.82
C ASP A 483 -11.81 41.66 -9.24
N TYR A 484 -12.83 40.84 -9.05
CA TYR A 484 -12.65 39.45 -8.65
C TYR A 484 -12.20 38.60 -9.83
N ILE A 485 -11.31 37.66 -9.53
CA ILE A 485 -10.72 36.75 -10.51
C ILE A 485 -11.01 35.32 -10.07
N MET A 486 -11.72 34.56 -10.90
CA MET A 486 -11.86 33.12 -10.71
C MET A 486 -10.69 32.40 -11.40
N VAL A 487 -10.11 31.44 -10.69
CA VAL A 487 -8.90 30.73 -11.14
C VAL A 487 -9.26 29.29 -11.48
N PHE A 488 -9.11 28.94 -12.76
CA PHE A 488 -9.48 27.62 -13.29
C PHE A 488 -8.26 26.83 -13.78
N GLU A 489 -8.45 25.54 -13.99
CA GLU A 489 -7.54 24.77 -14.85
C GLU A 489 -7.51 25.33 -16.28
N ASP A 490 -6.42 25.04 -17.00
CA ASP A 490 -6.20 25.45 -18.40
C ASP A 490 -7.20 24.78 -19.35
N GLY A 491 -8.44 25.29 -19.33
CA GLY A 491 -9.61 24.73 -19.98
C GLY A 491 -10.21 25.62 -21.07
N TYR A 492 -9.52 26.68 -21.48
CA TYR A 492 -10.00 27.63 -22.49
C TYR A 492 -9.13 27.64 -23.73
N CYS A 493 -9.77 27.71 -24.90
CA CYS A 493 -9.11 27.67 -26.18
C CYS A 493 -8.34 28.96 -26.47
N LYS A 494 -7.02 28.85 -26.68
CA LYS A 494 -6.17 30.00 -27.05
C LYS A 494 -6.60 30.72 -28.34
N LYS A 495 -7.24 30.01 -29.28
CA LYS A 495 -7.62 30.57 -30.58
C LYS A 495 -8.86 31.48 -30.51
N CYS A 496 -9.85 31.14 -29.68
CA CYS A 496 -11.15 31.82 -29.65
C CYS A 496 -11.61 32.26 -28.26
N GLY A 497 -10.92 31.85 -27.19
CA GLY A 497 -11.27 32.15 -25.81
C GLY A 497 -12.50 31.44 -25.27
N ASN A 498 -13.15 30.56 -26.04
CA ASN A 498 -14.23 29.72 -25.52
C ASN A 498 -13.66 28.55 -24.71
N GLN A 499 -14.44 28.05 -23.75
CA GLN A 499 -14.10 26.82 -23.03
C GLN A 499 -13.95 25.66 -24.04
N TYR A 500 -12.97 24.78 -23.80
CA TYR A 500 -12.83 23.56 -24.57
C TYR A 500 -14.08 22.69 -24.41
N THR A 501 -14.54 22.11 -25.52
CA THR A 501 -15.63 21.13 -25.51
C THR A 501 -15.17 19.83 -24.84
N GLN A 502 -13.89 19.50 -24.97
CA GLN A 502 -13.21 18.44 -24.20
C GLN A 502 -11.90 18.97 -23.64
N ILE A 503 -11.87 19.17 -22.33
CA ILE A 503 -10.77 19.81 -21.62
C ILE A 503 -9.54 18.90 -21.64
N CYS A 504 -9.71 17.59 -21.41
CA CYS A 504 -8.59 16.64 -21.36
C CYS A 504 -7.81 16.56 -22.69
N HIS A 505 -8.50 16.74 -23.82
CA HIS A 505 -7.92 16.74 -25.16
C HIS A 505 -7.62 18.14 -25.71
N LYS A 506 -7.93 19.20 -24.95
CA LYS A 506 -7.87 20.60 -25.42
C LYS A 506 -8.55 20.79 -26.78
N TRP A 507 -9.68 20.12 -26.96
CA TRP A 507 -10.42 20.13 -28.22
C TRP A 507 -11.54 21.17 -28.19
N CYS A 508 -11.56 22.04 -29.20
CA CYS A 508 -12.48 23.17 -29.28
C CYS A 508 -13.36 23.05 -30.52
N LYS A 509 -14.61 22.60 -30.37
CA LYS A 509 -15.54 22.40 -31.48
C LYS A 509 -15.66 23.64 -32.41
N PRO A 510 -15.86 24.88 -31.91
CA PRO A 510 -15.95 26.05 -32.78
C PRO A 510 -14.72 26.28 -33.66
N CYS A 511 -13.51 26.10 -33.11
CA CYS A 511 -12.27 26.26 -33.85
C CYS A 511 -12.11 25.16 -34.90
N GLN A 512 -12.41 23.92 -34.54
CA GLN A 512 -12.32 22.78 -35.46
C GLN A 512 -13.30 22.92 -36.62
N MET A 513 -14.54 23.32 -36.34
CA MET A 513 -15.53 23.62 -37.39
C MET A 513 -15.05 24.74 -38.33
N ASN A 514 -14.36 25.75 -37.80
CA ASN A 514 -13.81 26.83 -38.64
C ASN A 514 -12.62 26.38 -39.49
N GLU A 515 -11.76 25.48 -38.99
CA GLU A 515 -10.66 24.90 -39.77
C GLU A 515 -11.20 23.97 -40.87
N LEU A 516 -12.18 23.10 -40.56
CA LEU A 516 -12.82 22.22 -41.55
C LEU A 516 -13.46 23.00 -42.69
N LYS A 517 -14.16 24.10 -42.38
CA LYS A 517 -14.73 25.01 -43.40
C LYS A 517 -13.67 25.59 -44.34
N LYS A 518 -12.42 25.75 -43.89
CA LYS A 518 -11.31 26.29 -44.70
C LYS A 518 -10.59 25.19 -45.49
N ALA A 519 -10.51 23.98 -44.94
CA ALA A 519 -9.72 22.89 -45.50
C ALA A 519 -10.48 22.03 -46.53
N CYS A 520 -11.80 21.88 -46.39
CA CYS A 520 -12.57 21.00 -47.27
C CYS A 520 -12.75 21.60 -48.67
N ILE A 521 -12.43 20.78 -49.69
CA ILE A 521 -12.68 21.08 -51.10
C ILE A 521 -14.14 20.72 -51.41
N LYS A 522 -14.83 21.57 -52.18
CA LYS A 522 -16.19 21.29 -52.63
C LYS A 522 -16.20 20.25 -53.75
N SER A 523 -17.15 19.33 -53.72
CA SER A 523 -17.35 18.33 -54.78
C SER A 523 -17.89 18.92 -56.09
N GLY A 524 -18.44 20.14 -56.02
CA GLY A 524 -19.17 20.77 -57.13
C GLY A 524 -20.61 20.27 -57.27
N ASN A 525 -21.04 19.32 -56.43
CA ASN A 525 -22.42 18.86 -56.34
C ASN A 525 -23.04 19.33 -55.02
N GLU A 526 -24.03 20.21 -55.12
CA GLU A 526 -24.69 20.83 -53.96
C GLU A 526 -25.29 19.82 -52.98
N LYS A 527 -25.84 18.70 -53.46
CA LYS A 527 -26.41 17.66 -52.57
C LYS A 527 -25.34 16.94 -51.77
N ILE A 528 -24.20 16.65 -52.40
CA ILE A 528 -23.06 15.99 -51.74
C ILE A 528 -22.41 16.95 -50.74
N ASP A 529 -22.22 18.21 -51.13
CA ASP A 529 -21.63 19.24 -50.26
C ASP A 529 -22.51 19.51 -49.03
N ASN A 530 -23.84 19.56 -49.19
CA ASN A 530 -24.77 19.72 -48.07
C ASN A 530 -24.75 18.51 -47.13
N PHE A 531 -24.72 17.29 -47.67
CA PHE A 531 -24.62 16.07 -46.87
C PHE A 531 -23.31 16.02 -46.05
N ILE A 532 -22.18 16.39 -46.66
CA ILE A 532 -20.88 16.47 -45.97
C ILE A 532 -20.95 17.49 -44.83
N GLN A 533 -21.51 18.67 -45.06
CA GLN A 533 -21.67 19.70 -44.01
C GLN A 533 -22.57 19.23 -42.86
N GLU A 534 -23.69 18.57 -43.14
CA GLU A 534 -24.56 18.00 -42.11
C GLU A 534 -23.83 16.96 -41.25
N MET A 535 -23.01 16.11 -41.87
CA MET A 535 -22.21 15.13 -41.15
C MET A 535 -21.12 15.78 -40.30
N GLN A 536 -20.47 16.84 -40.79
CA GLN A 536 -19.47 17.58 -40.03
C GLN A 536 -20.05 18.31 -38.81
N LEU A 537 -21.30 18.81 -38.88
CA LEU A 537 -21.96 19.46 -37.74
C LEU A 537 -22.24 18.51 -36.58
N LYS A 538 -22.35 17.20 -36.86
CA LYS A 538 -22.57 16.15 -35.86
C LYS A 538 -21.33 15.79 -35.05
N ILE A 539 -20.14 16.25 -35.46
CA ILE A 539 -18.89 16.02 -34.72
C ILE A 539 -18.99 16.70 -33.34
N ASP A 540 -18.89 15.92 -32.28
CA ASP A 540 -18.89 16.37 -30.89
C ASP A 540 -17.70 15.84 -30.07
N HIS A 541 -16.92 14.92 -30.66
CA HIS A 541 -15.71 14.35 -30.07
C HIS A 541 -14.44 14.54 -30.91
N CYS A 542 -13.30 14.67 -30.23
CA CYS A 542 -11.98 14.71 -30.89
C CYS A 542 -11.59 13.42 -31.62
N TYR A 543 -12.33 12.31 -31.42
CA TYR A 543 -12.10 11.02 -32.06
C TYR A 543 -13.14 10.71 -33.14
N ASP A 544 -14.08 11.62 -33.38
CA ASP A 544 -15.07 11.43 -34.43
C ASP A 544 -14.41 11.47 -35.80
N ILE A 545 -14.92 10.64 -36.70
CA ILE A 545 -14.47 10.59 -38.08
C ILE A 545 -14.98 11.82 -38.81
N VAL A 546 -14.05 12.58 -39.39
CA VAL A 546 -14.37 13.72 -40.26
C VAL A 546 -14.65 13.19 -41.66
N LEU A 547 -15.84 13.47 -42.18
CA LEU A 547 -16.17 13.22 -43.58
C LEU A 547 -15.65 14.37 -44.44
N GLU A 548 -14.86 14.06 -45.47
CA GLU A 548 -14.35 15.02 -46.45
C GLU A 548 -14.52 14.51 -47.88
N TRP A 549 -14.59 15.43 -48.84
CA TRP A 549 -14.56 15.10 -50.25
C TRP A 549 -13.11 14.95 -50.72
N ILE A 550 -12.79 13.81 -51.33
CA ILE A 550 -11.49 13.56 -51.97
C ILE A 550 -11.72 13.63 -53.49
N PRO A 551 -11.00 14.50 -54.23
CA PRO A 551 -11.18 14.74 -55.67
C PRO A 551 -11.06 13.51 -56.57
#